data_AF-A0A1L9UZA1-F1
#
_entry.id   AF-A0A1L9UZA1-F1
#
_cell.length_a   1.000
_cell.length_b   1.000
_cell.length_c   1.000
_cell.angle_alpha   90.00
_cell.angle_beta   90.00
_cell.angle_gamma   90.00
#
_symmetry.space_group_name_H-M   'P 1'
#
loop_
_entity.id
_entity.type
_entity.pdbx_description
1 polymer ?
#
loop_
_entity_poly.entity_id
_entity_poly.type
_entity_poly.pdbx_seq_one_letter_code
_entity_poly.pdbx_strand_id
1 'polypeptide(L)'
;MSLRTLLLAASTLATASASPAGKHLSTRDWIASDEIVGFNQTVPDNSTGDLYLAYQPYLKVVNGCVPFPGVDAEGNTDAGLAPTGASDGDCSSNTGQIYVRSNISSTSTDSTYPTALLYSWYMPKDEPSTGLGHRHDWEGVIIYLSDSTTISADNILAVCPSAHGGWDCSTDGYTLSGTKALIKYESIWPLDHSCGLTDVVGGTQPLVAWESLTTAARDALQTADFDKAIVPFKDSTFDENLAKATY
;
A
#
# COMPACT_ATOMS: atom_id res chain seq x y z
N MET A 1 -17.02 -55.09 70.63
CA MET A 1 -15.86 -54.83 69.75
C MET A 1 -16.36 -54.19 68.47
N SER A 2 -15.89 -52.96 68.18
CA SER A 2 -15.75 -52.25 66.89
C SER A 2 -16.92 -52.21 65.89
N LEU A 3 -17.20 -51.13 65.15
CA LEU A 3 -16.39 -49.96 64.79
C LEU A 3 -17.35 -48.81 64.39
N ARG A 4 -17.02 -47.58 64.78
CA ARG A 4 -17.64 -46.35 64.30
C ARG A 4 -17.17 -46.08 62.87
N THR A 5 -18.08 -45.78 61.93
CA THR A 5 -17.71 -45.33 60.59
C THR A 5 -17.95 -43.83 60.46
N LEU A 6 -16.86 -43.05 60.40
CA LEU A 6 -16.85 -41.64 60.05
C LEU A 6 -17.15 -41.48 58.54
N LEU A 7 -18.09 -40.59 58.19
CA LEU A 7 -18.14 -40.01 56.84
C LEU A 7 -17.08 -38.91 56.73
N LEU A 8 -16.07 -39.10 55.87
CA LEU A 8 -15.24 -38.02 55.36
C LEU A 8 -15.88 -37.48 54.07
N ALA A 9 -16.25 -36.20 54.07
CA ALA A 9 -16.59 -35.48 52.85
C ALA A 9 -15.29 -35.14 52.11
N ALA A 10 -15.11 -35.69 50.91
CA ALA A 10 -14.00 -35.35 50.02
C ALA A 10 -14.40 -34.14 49.17
N SER A 11 -13.80 -32.99 49.43
CA SER A 11 -13.86 -31.79 48.58
C SER A 11 -12.86 -31.94 47.44
N THR A 12 -13.34 -32.08 46.21
CA THR A 12 -12.51 -32.07 45.00
C THR A 12 -12.17 -30.63 44.61
N LEU A 13 -10.92 -30.22 44.83
CA LEU A 13 -10.38 -29.01 44.19
C LEU A 13 -10.13 -29.32 42.70
N ALA A 14 -10.90 -28.69 41.82
CA ALA A 14 -10.60 -28.67 40.39
C ALA A 14 -9.50 -27.63 40.13
N THR A 15 -8.28 -28.09 39.85
CA THR A 15 -7.21 -27.23 39.33
C THR A 15 -7.47 -26.97 37.85
N ALA A 16 -7.93 -25.77 37.50
CA ALA A 16 -7.97 -25.32 36.12
C ALA A 16 -6.53 -25.04 35.64
N SER A 17 -5.98 -25.95 34.84
CA SER A 17 -4.75 -25.72 34.09
C SER A 17 -5.06 -24.76 32.94
N ALA A 18 -4.76 -23.48 33.13
CA ALA A 18 -4.70 -22.52 32.02
C ALA A 18 -3.45 -22.83 31.19
N SER A 19 -3.63 -23.45 30.02
CA SER A 19 -2.59 -23.47 29.00
C SER A 19 -2.41 -22.04 28.50
N PRO A 20 -1.19 -21.47 28.51
CA PRO A 20 -0.96 -20.23 27.79
C PRO A 20 -1.18 -20.57 26.31
N ALA A 21 -2.21 -19.97 25.71
CA ALA A 21 -2.29 -19.91 24.25
C ALA A 21 -1.07 -19.12 23.79
N GLY A 22 0.00 -19.84 23.44
CA GLY A 22 1.14 -19.23 22.78
C GLY A 22 0.61 -18.55 21.53
N LYS A 23 0.66 -17.22 21.49
CA LYS A 23 0.61 -16.52 20.21
C LYS A 23 1.77 -17.11 19.42
N HIS A 24 1.44 -17.95 18.43
CA HIS A 24 2.39 -18.33 17.42
C HIS A 24 2.75 -17.02 16.72
N LEU A 25 3.88 -16.43 17.11
CA LEU A 25 4.48 -15.33 16.38
C LEU A 25 4.98 -15.99 15.10
N SER A 26 4.13 -16.06 14.07
CA SER A 26 4.59 -16.40 12.73
C SER A 26 5.70 -15.40 12.41
N THR A 27 6.88 -15.90 12.07
CA THR A 27 7.92 -15.06 11.51
C THR A 27 7.35 -14.45 10.23
N ARG A 28 7.53 -13.14 10.06
CA ARG A 28 7.18 -12.50 8.79
C ARG A 28 8.11 -13.07 7.73
N ASP A 29 7.54 -13.65 6.69
CA ASP A 29 8.31 -14.27 5.63
C ASP A 29 8.21 -13.44 4.34
N TRP A 30 9.22 -13.58 3.49
CA TRP A 30 9.14 -13.16 2.10
C TRP A 30 8.57 -14.33 1.30
N ILE A 31 7.41 -14.14 0.67
CA ILE A 31 6.72 -15.20 -0.09
C ILE A 31 6.65 -14.84 -1.57
N ALA A 32 6.46 -15.84 -2.44
CA ALA A 32 6.49 -15.60 -3.88
C ALA A 32 5.36 -14.67 -4.33
N SER A 33 5.59 -13.90 -5.39
CA SER A 33 4.62 -12.91 -5.89
C SER A 33 3.30 -13.54 -6.37
N ASP A 34 3.30 -14.83 -6.71
CA ASP A 34 2.09 -15.58 -7.06
C ASP A 34 1.40 -16.23 -5.84
N GLU A 35 2.04 -16.19 -4.66
CA GLU A 35 1.50 -16.68 -3.38
C GLU A 35 0.97 -15.56 -2.49
N ILE A 36 1.43 -14.31 -2.68
CA ILE A 36 0.99 -13.17 -1.88
C ILE A 36 -0.50 -12.87 -2.13
N VAL A 37 -1.26 -12.78 -1.04
CA VAL A 37 -2.70 -12.48 -1.10
C VAL A 37 -2.93 -11.06 -0.59
N GLY A 38 -3.43 -10.21 -1.48
CA GLY A 38 -3.79 -8.84 -1.14
C GLY A 38 -5.04 -8.71 -0.28
N PHE A 39 -5.33 -7.49 0.10
CA PHE A 39 -6.52 -7.09 0.83
C PHE A 39 -7.69 -6.88 -0.14
N ASN A 40 -8.88 -7.27 0.30
CA ASN A 40 -10.10 -6.70 -0.25
C ASN A 40 -10.06 -5.17 -0.13
N GLN A 41 -10.79 -4.48 -0.99
CA GLN A 41 -10.91 -3.01 -0.89
C GLN A 41 -11.42 -2.64 0.50
N THR A 42 -10.58 -1.94 1.28
CA THR A 42 -10.82 -1.63 2.69
C THR A 42 -10.31 -0.23 3.00
N VAL A 43 -11.24 0.69 3.26
CA VAL A 43 -10.98 2.07 3.70
C VAL A 43 -11.78 2.35 4.98
N PRO A 44 -11.49 3.42 5.73
CA PRO A 44 -12.31 3.80 6.88
C PRO A 44 -13.78 4.03 6.48
N ASP A 45 -14.72 3.57 7.30
CA ASP A 45 -16.17 3.79 7.07
C ASP A 45 -16.59 5.19 7.55
N ASN A 46 -16.03 6.22 6.91
CA ASN A 46 -16.28 7.63 7.19
C ASN A 46 -15.89 8.50 5.98
N SER A 47 -16.03 9.82 6.11
CA SER A 47 -15.73 10.78 5.04
C SER A 47 -14.31 10.70 4.49
N THR A 48 -13.32 10.27 5.29
CA THR A 48 -11.95 10.07 4.81
C THR A 48 -11.88 8.88 3.85
N GLY A 49 -12.57 7.78 4.15
CA GLY A 49 -12.66 6.65 3.22
C GLY A 49 -13.45 6.97 1.96
N ASP A 50 -14.53 7.74 2.07
CA ASP A 50 -15.27 8.24 0.91
C ASP A 50 -14.36 9.08 -0.01
N LEU A 51 -13.55 9.96 0.59
CA LEU A 51 -12.55 10.77 -0.12
C LEU A 51 -11.52 9.88 -0.84
N TYR A 52 -10.96 8.89 -0.15
CA TYR A 52 -10.00 7.95 -0.73
C TYR A 52 -10.56 7.19 -1.94
N LEU A 53 -11.82 6.77 -1.89
CA LEU A 53 -12.46 6.06 -3.01
C LEU A 53 -12.78 7.00 -4.18
N ALA A 54 -13.19 8.23 -3.88
CA ALA A 54 -13.56 9.22 -4.89
C ALA A 54 -12.35 9.68 -5.72
N TYR A 55 -11.20 9.86 -5.09
CA TYR A 55 -9.97 10.31 -5.77
C TYR A 55 -9.01 9.17 -6.14
N GLN A 56 -9.39 7.91 -5.93
CA GLN A 56 -8.58 6.76 -6.35
C GLN A 56 -8.26 6.86 -7.85
N PRO A 57 -6.97 6.98 -8.24
CA PRO A 57 -6.58 7.17 -9.62
C PRO A 57 -6.83 5.91 -10.47
N TYR A 58 -6.94 6.11 -11.77
CA TYR A 58 -6.80 5.02 -12.75
C TYR A 58 -5.33 4.86 -13.11
N LEU A 59 -4.86 3.62 -13.22
CA LEU A 59 -3.51 3.29 -13.65
C LEU A 59 -3.51 2.60 -15.02
N LYS A 60 -2.86 3.23 -16.00
CA LYS A 60 -2.52 2.65 -17.29
C LYS A 60 -1.09 2.10 -17.25
N VAL A 61 -0.95 0.79 -17.11
CA VAL A 61 0.33 0.12 -17.35
C VAL A 61 0.59 0.13 -18.86
N VAL A 62 1.65 0.81 -19.28
CA VAL A 62 2.06 0.92 -20.69
C VAL A 62 2.99 -0.23 -21.06
N ASN A 63 3.97 -0.52 -20.20
CA ASN A 63 4.89 -1.65 -20.28
C ASN A 63 5.33 -2.06 -18.85
N GLY A 64 6.10 -3.14 -18.73
CA GLY A 64 6.56 -3.68 -17.45
C GLY A 64 5.50 -4.48 -16.69
N CYS A 65 5.73 -4.68 -15.41
CA CYS A 65 4.81 -5.42 -14.54
C CYS A 65 3.50 -4.66 -14.30
N VAL A 66 2.41 -5.41 -14.11
CA VAL A 66 1.19 -4.85 -13.50
C VAL A 66 1.35 -4.78 -11.97
N PRO A 67 0.51 -4.03 -11.24
CA PRO A 67 0.57 -4.00 -9.78
C PRO A 67 0.31 -5.36 -9.13
N PHE A 68 0.97 -5.62 -8.01
CA PHE A 68 0.80 -6.78 -7.11
C PHE A 68 0.58 -6.30 -5.67
N PRO A 69 0.07 -7.15 -4.76
CA PRO A 69 0.14 -6.88 -3.33
C PRO A 69 1.59 -6.91 -2.85
N GLY A 70 2.08 -5.86 -2.18
CA GLY A 70 3.42 -5.85 -1.59
C GLY A 70 3.49 -6.52 -0.21
N VAL A 71 2.34 -6.73 0.44
CA VAL A 71 2.20 -7.30 1.77
C VAL A 71 0.81 -7.95 1.93
N ASP A 72 0.70 -9.02 2.73
CA ASP A 72 -0.57 -9.65 3.10
C ASP A 72 -1.06 -9.27 4.51
N ALA A 73 -2.19 -9.83 4.96
CA ALA A 73 -2.80 -9.54 6.25
C ALA A 73 -1.98 -10.04 7.46
N GLU A 74 -1.21 -11.11 7.26
CA GLU A 74 -0.32 -11.72 8.25
C GLU A 74 1.03 -10.98 8.35
N GLY A 75 1.32 -10.08 7.41
CA GLY A 75 2.56 -9.31 7.36
C GLY A 75 3.69 -10.02 6.64
N ASN A 76 3.40 -11.04 5.82
CA ASN A 76 4.36 -11.54 4.83
C ASN A 76 4.50 -10.50 3.71
N THR A 77 5.70 -10.38 3.15
CA THR A 77 6.00 -9.42 2.08
C THR A 77 6.25 -10.14 0.76
N ASP A 78 5.88 -9.51 -0.34
CA ASP A 78 6.12 -10.05 -1.68
C ASP A 78 7.62 -10.07 -1.98
N ALA A 79 8.17 -11.26 -2.25
CA ALA A 79 9.60 -11.51 -2.51
C ALA A 79 10.11 -10.92 -3.82
N GLY A 80 9.22 -10.40 -4.67
CA GLY A 80 9.51 -9.81 -5.97
C GLY A 80 10.03 -10.82 -6.98
N LEU A 81 10.42 -10.30 -8.14
CA LEU A 81 11.01 -11.05 -9.23
C LEU A 81 12.44 -10.55 -9.51
N ALA A 82 13.30 -11.44 -9.97
CA ALA A 82 14.59 -11.00 -10.48
C ALA A 82 14.38 -10.19 -11.78
N PRO A 83 15.18 -9.16 -12.07
CA PRO A 83 15.15 -8.46 -13.35
C PRO A 83 15.81 -9.32 -14.42
N THR A 84 15.14 -10.40 -14.79
CA THR A 84 15.53 -11.32 -15.85
C THR A 84 14.33 -11.65 -16.74
N GLY A 85 14.63 -12.03 -17.99
CA GLY A 85 13.62 -12.36 -18.97
C GLY A 85 13.00 -11.11 -19.61
N ALA A 86 11.72 -11.20 -19.95
CA ALA A 86 10.97 -10.06 -20.47
C ALA A 86 10.60 -9.10 -19.33
N SER A 87 10.48 -7.81 -19.61
CA SER A 87 10.11 -6.76 -18.65
C SER A 87 8.82 -7.05 -17.89
N ASP A 88 7.83 -7.68 -18.54
CA ASP A 88 6.55 -8.11 -17.97
C ASP A 88 6.49 -9.63 -17.68
N GLY A 89 7.62 -10.33 -17.85
CA GLY A 89 7.74 -11.77 -17.62
C GLY A 89 7.40 -12.13 -16.17
N ASP A 90 6.48 -13.09 -16.01
CA ASP A 90 5.96 -13.57 -14.73
C ASP A 90 5.22 -12.51 -13.88
N CYS A 91 4.96 -11.31 -14.43
CA CYS A 91 4.24 -10.24 -13.76
C CYS A 91 3.26 -9.47 -14.67
N SER A 92 2.83 -10.06 -15.79
CA SER A 92 1.93 -9.42 -16.76
C SER A 92 0.45 -9.46 -16.35
N SER A 93 0.10 -10.15 -15.27
CA SER A 93 -1.29 -10.31 -14.82
C SER A 93 -1.38 -10.57 -13.31
N ASN A 94 -2.12 -9.71 -12.62
CA ASN A 94 -2.57 -9.87 -11.24
C ASN A 94 -3.77 -8.93 -11.02
N THR A 95 -4.62 -9.22 -10.03
CA THR A 95 -5.66 -8.26 -9.58
C THR A 95 -5.02 -6.96 -9.07
N GLY A 96 -3.83 -7.09 -8.48
CA GLY A 96 -3.03 -6.03 -7.90
C GLY A 96 -3.56 -5.54 -6.56
N GLN A 97 -2.89 -4.50 -6.05
CA GLN A 97 -3.31 -3.74 -4.89
C GLN A 97 -2.93 -2.28 -5.14
N ILE A 98 -3.71 -1.35 -4.59
CA ILE A 98 -3.32 0.04 -4.44
C ILE A 98 -3.47 0.43 -2.97
N TYR A 99 -2.49 1.15 -2.45
CA TYR A 99 -2.42 1.61 -1.07
C TYR A 99 -2.69 3.11 -1.01
N VAL A 100 -3.32 3.60 0.05
CA VAL A 100 -3.49 5.05 0.26
C VAL A 100 -3.16 5.45 1.70
N ARG A 101 -2.51 6.60 1.83
CA ARG A 101 -2.35 7.32 3.10
C ARG A 101 -2.58 8.80 2.87
N SER A 102 -3.14 9.48 3.86
CA SER A 102 -3.28 10.93 3.83
C SER A 102 -2.73 11.61 5.08
N ASN A 103 -2.55 12.93 5.00
CA ASN A 103 -2.30 13.77 6.16
C ASN A 103 -3.59 14.13 6.93
N ILE A 104 -4.74 13.53 6.58
CA ILE A 104 -6.02 13.69 7.28
C ILE A 104 -6.00 12.80 8.53
N SER A 105 -5.12 13.11 9.47
CA SER A 105 -5.20 12.56 10.83
C SER A 105 -5.53 13.69 11.80
N SER A 106 -6.67 13.54 12.47
CA SER A 106 -7.30 14.52 13.34
C SER A 106 -6.39 14.93 14.50
N THR A 107 -5.77 16.11 14.43
CA THR A 107 -5.39 17.00 15.56
C THR A 107 -4.31 18.02 15.18
N SER A 108 -3.58 17.83 14.08
CA SER A 108 -2.61 18.83 13.63
C SER A 108 -3.26 19.81 12.66
N THR A 109 -3.51 21.04 13.13
CA THR A 109 -3.80 22.20 12.27
C THR A 109 -2.53 22.76 11.61
N ASP A 110 -1.35 22.19 11.91
CA ASP A 110 -0.04 22.61 11.42
C ASP A 110 0.48 21.67 10.32
N SER A 111 -0.37 21.27 9.37
CA SER A 111 0.19 20.68 8.15
C SER A 111 0.79 21.79 7.29
N THR A 112 2.07 21.66 6.95
CA THR A 112 2.76 22.55 5.99
C THR A 112 2.17 22.44 4.58
N TYR A 113 1.32 21.44 4.32
CA TYR A 113 0.77 21.13 3.02
C TYR A 113 -0.77 21.17 3.06
N PRO A 114 -1.43 21.40 1.91
CA PRO A 114 -2.85 21.12 1.75
C PRO A 114 -3.17 19.64 2.05
N THR A 115 -4.45 19.28 2.03
CA THR A 115 -4.84 17.88 2.15
C THR A 115 -4.18 17.06 1.05
N ALA A 116 -3.43 16.03 1.41
CA ALA A 116 -2.65 15.22 0.48
C ALA A 116 -3.08 13.76 0.57
N LEU A 117 -3.39 13.16 -0.58
CA LEU A 117 -3.68 11.73 -0.72
C LEU A 117 -2.54 11.08 -1.51
N LEU A 118 -1.71 10.28 -0.84
CA LEU A 118 -0.65 9.51 -1.50
C LEU A 118 -1.20 8.12 -1.80
N TYR A 119 -1.40 7.84 -3.09
CA TYR A 119 -1.73 6.51 -3.59
C TYR A 119 -0.47 5.82 -4.10
N SER A 120 -0.32 4.52 -3.89
CA SER A 120 0.88 3.79 -4.28
C SER A 120 0.60 2.37 -4.73
N TRP A 121 1.41 1.90 -5.67
CA TRP A 121 1.40 0.55 -6.23
C TRP A 121 2.75 -0.11 -5.99
N TYR A 122 2.73 -1.42 -5.84
CA TYR A 122 3.92 -2.27 -5.84
C TYR A 122 3.97 -3.09 -7.12
N MET A 123 5.13 -3.18 -7.73
CA MET A 123 5.41 -4.06 -8.87
C MET A 123 6.53 -5.04 -8.47
N PRO A 124 6.47 -6.33 -8.83
CA PRO A 124 7.47 -7.31 -8.37
C PRO A 124 8.90 -7.05 -8.85
N LYS A 125 9.08 -6.33 -9.96
CA LYS A 125 10.38 -5.89 -10.50
C LYS A 125 10.20 -4.62 -11.35
N ASP A 126 11.28 -3.87 -11.46
CA ASP A 126 11.49 -2.84 -12.46
C ASP A 126 12.56 -3.33 -13.44
N GLU A 127 12.18 -3.60 -14.69
CA GLU A 127 13.09 -4.11 -15.71
C GLU A 127 12.85 -3.41 -17.05
N PRO A 128 13.52 -2.28 -17.35
CA PRO A 128 13.35 -1.58 -18.63
C PRO A 128 13.91 -2.38 -19.83
N SER A 129 14.82 -3.34 -19.55
CA SER A 129 15.40 -4.26 -20.52
C SER A 129 15.96 -5.47 -19.79
N THR A 130 16.02 -6.61 -20.47
CA THR A 130 16.50 -7.88 -19.89
C THR A 130 17.80 -7.73 -19.11
N GLY A 131 17.79 -8.06 -17.82
CA GLY A 131 18.99 -8.02 -16.97
C GLY A 131 19.37 -6.65 -16.41
N LEU A 132 18.57 -5.60 -16.68
CA LEU A 132 18.75 -4.24 -16.17
C LEU A 132 17.58 -3.86 -15.26
N GLY A 133 17.80 -2.91 -14.35
CA GLY A 133 16.82 -2.47 -13.36
C GLY A 133 17.03 -3.11 -11.98
N HIS A 134 15.94 -3.53 -11.33
CA HIS A 134 15.96 -4.11 -9.99
C HIS A 134 14.74 -4.97 -9.65
N ARG A 135 14.92 -5.81 -8.62
CA ARG A 135 13.82 -6.49 -7.93
C ARG A 135 13.05 -5.45 -7.11
N HIS A 136 11.74 -5.62 -7.05
CA HIS A 136 10.78 -4.71 -6.41
C HIS A 136 10.69 -3.35 -7.10
N ASP A 137 9.51 -2.77 -7.04
CA ASP A 137 9.28 -1.40 -7.42
C ASP A 137 8.08 -0.84 -6.64
N TRP A 138 8.18 0.43 -6.24
CA TRP A 138 7.18 1.15 -5.49
C TRP A 138 7.01 2.53 -6.09
N GLU A 139 5.90 2.71 -6.79
CA GLU A 139 5.53 3.96 -7.43
C GLU A 139 4.21 4.48 -6.84
N GLY A 140 3.83 5.70 -7.18
CA GLY A 140 2.62 6.31 -6.67
C GLY A 140 2.26 7.64 -7.31
N VAL A 141 1.23 8.25 -6.74
CA VAL A 141 0.78 9.60 -7.07
C VAL A 141 0.32 10.29 -5.79
N ILE A 142 0.75 11.53 -5.60
CA ILE A 142 0.19 12.42 -4.59
C ILE A 142 -0.85 13.31 -5.26
N ILE A 143 -2.06 13.33 -4.72
CA ILE A 143 -3.13 14.23 -5.12
C ILE A 143 -3.33 15.24 -3.99
N TYR A 144 -3.06 16.51 -4.29
CA TYR A 144 -3.32 17.60 -3.35
C TYR A 144 -4.73 18.15 -3.56
N LEU A 145 -5.44 18.34 -2.47
CA LEU A 145 -6.81 18.81 -2.41
C LEU A 145 -6.90 20.12 -1.64
N SER A 146 -7.79 21.00 -2.07
CA SER A 146 -8.04 22.28 -1.40
C SER A 146 -8.81 22.12 -0.09
N ASP A 147 -9.66 21.10 -0.02
CA ASP A 147 -10.54 20.82 1.10
C ASP A 147 -10.72 19.30 1.28
N SER A 148 -10.50 18.80 2.50
CA SER A 148 -10.67 17.39 2.87
C SER A 148 -12.14 16.93 2.98
N THR A 149 -13.09 17.87 2.90
CA THR A 149 -14.53 17.60 3.06
C THR A 149 -15.31 17.70 1.75
N THR A 150 -14.65 18.11 0.66
CA THR A 150 -15.27 18.31 -0.66
C THR A 150 -14.85 17.25 -1.68
N ILE A 151 -15.82 16.70 -2.42
CA ILE A 151 -15.57 15.77 -3.53
C ILE A 151 -15.99 16.44 -4.84
N SER A 152 -15.02 16.92 -5.62
CA SER A 152 -15.22 17.47 -6.97
C SER A 152 -13.89 17.51 -7.72
N ALA A 153 -13.94 17.61 -9.05
CA ALA A 153 -12.74 17.78 -9.87
C ALA A 153 -12.00 19.08 -9.52
N ASP A 154 -12.75 20.17 -9.31
CA ASP A 154 -12.21 21.50 -8.99
C ASP A 154 -11.54 21.57 -7.60
N ASN A 155 -11.69 20.54 -6.76
CA ASN A 155 -11.01 20.46 -5.48
C ASN A 155 -9.54 20.03 -5.62
N ILE A 156 -9.13 19.48 -6.77
CA ILE A 156 -7.77 19.02 -7.02
C ILE A 156 -6.89 20.25 -7.29
N LEU A 157 -5.91 20.47 -6.42
CA LEU A 157 -4.89 21.51 -6.57
C LEU A 157 -3.75 21.07 -7.48
N ALA A 158 -3.30 19.83 -7.32
CA ALA A 158 -2.23 19.26 -8.12
C ALA A 158 -2.28 17.72 -8.12
N VAL A 159 -1.73 17.15 -9.18
CA VAL A 159 -1.46 15.71 -9.31
C VAL A 159 0.03 15.54 -9.53
N CYS A 160 0.67 14.75 -8.68
CA CYS A 160 2.11 14.56 -8.64
C CYS A 160 2.43 13.07 -8.75
N PRO A 161 2.62 12.51 -9.97
CA PRO A 161 3.10 11.15 -10.16
C PRO A 161 4.57 11.05 -9.72
N SER A 162 4.97 9.92 -9.14
CA SER A 162 6.37 9.68 -8.77
C SER A 162 7.25 9.43 -10.00
N ALA A 163 8.48 9.93 -9.95
CA ALA A 163 9.50 9.66 -10.95
C ALA A 163 10.89 9.68 -10.33
N HIS A 164 11.55 8.52 -10.31
CA HIS A 164 12.96 8.34 -9.95
C HIS A 164 13.38 9.03 -8.63
N GLY A 165 12.54 8.90 -7.60
CA GLY A 165 12.76 9.46 -6.26
C GLY A 165 12.25 10.90 -6.06
N GLY A 166 11.70 11.51 -7.11
CA GLY A 166 10.97 12.79 -7.10
C GLY A 166 9.49 12.63 -7.43
N TRP A 167 8.83 13.77 -7.63
CA TRP A 167 7.40 13.86 -7.90
C TRP A 167 7.14 14.94 -8.97
N ASP A 168 6.63 14.54 -10.13
CA ASP A 168 6.41 15.42 -11.29
C ASP A 168 5.04 16.10 -11.21
N CYS A 169 4.93 17.06 -10.30
CA CYS A 169 3.66 17.75 -10.03
C CYS A 169 3.15 18.59 -11.21
N SER A 170 1.84 18.55 -11.41
CA SER A 170 1.13 19.39 -12.37
C SER A 170 -0.15 19.97 -11.76
N THR A 171 -0.44 21.23 -12.06
CA THR A 171 -1.65 21.95 -11.65
C THR A 171 -2.70 22.05 -12.77
N ASP A 172 -2.29 21.86 -14.02
CA ASP A 172 -3.14 22.08 -15.21
C ASP A 172 -2.97 21.01 -16.32
N GLY A 173 -1.94 20.17 -16.25
CA GLY A 173 -1.59 19.18 -17.27
C GLY A 173 -2.14 17.77 -17.02
N TYR A 174 -2.75 17.53 -15.86
CA TYR A 174 -3.38 16.25 -15.55
C TYR A 174 -4.76 16.14 -16.20
N THR A 175 -5.16 14.91 -16.50
CA THR A 175 -6.53 14.62 -16.97
C THR A 175 -7.27 13.76 -15.96
N LEU A 176 -8.60 13.86 -15.98
CA LEU A 176 -9.48 13.20 -15.03
C LEU A 176 -10.57 12.40 -15.75
N SER A 177 -10.96 11.27 -15.14
CA SER A 177 -12.26 10.65 -15.37
C SER A 177 -13.14 10.87 -14.13
N GLY A 178 -14.01 11.89 -14.19
CA GLY A 178 -14.71 12.37 -13.00
C GLY A 178 -13.73 13.06 -12.04
N THR A 179 -13.57 12.54 -10.83
CA THR A 179 -12.59 13.00 -9.82
C THR A 179 -11.28 12.20 -9.83
N LYS A 180 -11.15 11.21 -10.71
CA LYS A 180 -10.05 10.25 -10.71
C LYS A 180 -8.98 10.65 -11.70
N ALA A 181 -7.77 10.94 -11.21
CA ALA A 181 -6.62 11.24 -12.05
C ALA A 181 -6.25 10.04 -12.93
N LEU A 182 -5.87 10.32 -14.18
CA LEU A 182 -5.38 9.31 -15.13
C LEU A 182 -3.86 9.28 -15.07
N ILE A 183 -3.33 8.18 -14.53
CA ILE A 183 -1.90 7.95 -14.31
C ILE A 183 -1.46 6.82 -15.23
N LYS A 184 -0.26 6.95 -15.80
CA LYS A 184 0.42 5.85 -16.49
C LYS A 184 1.61 5.36 -15.68
N TYR A 185 2.00 4.12 -15.92
CA TYR A 185 3.25 3.54 -15.47
C TYR A 185 4.00 3.03 -16.71
N GLU A 186 5.20 3.53 -16.92
CA GLU A 186 6.00 3.20 -18.10
C GLU A 186 7.50 3.34 -17.83
N SER A 187 8.29 2.57 -18.56
CA SER A 187 9.70 2.85 -18.80
C SER A 187 9.88 3.31 -20.25
N ILE A 188 10.70 4.35 -20.41
CA ILE A 188 11.25 4.77 -21.70
C ILE A 188 12.76 4.61 -21.63
N TRP A 189 13.31 3.70 -22.43
CA TRP A 189 14.75 3.46 -22.50
C TRP A 189 15.54 4.76 -22.66
N PRO A 190 16.58 5.01 -21.85
CA PRO A 190 17.29 4.06 -20.96
C PRO A 190 16.89 4.11 -19.48
N LEU A 191 15.76 4.72 -19.13
CA LEU A 191 15.35 4.87 -17.74
C LEU A 191 14.52 3.67 -17.27
N ASP A 192 14.63 3.37 -15.97
CA ASP A 192 13.74 2.48 -15.22
C ASP A 192 12.28 3.01 -15.27
N HIS A 193 11.32 2.33 -14.65
CA HIS A 193 9.93 2.77 -14.72
C HIS A 193 9.67 4.01 -13.85
N SER A 194 8.60 4.73 -14.19
CA SER A 194 8.03 5.77 -13.35
C SER A 194 6.53 5.89 -13.55
N CYS A 195 5.86 6.59 -12.65
CA CYS A 195 4.52 7.10 -12.92
C CYS A 195 4.57 8.38 -13.77
N GLY A 196 3.43 8.70 -14.42
CA GLY A 196 3.27 9.91 -15.21
C GLY A 196 1.81 10.22 -15.51
N LEU A 197 1.55 11.39 -16.10
CA LEU A 197 0.21 11.77 -16.54
C LEU A 197 -0.12 11.13 -17.90
N THR A 198 -1.40 10.85 -18.14
CA THR A 198 -1.91 10.34 -19.41
C THR A 198 -3.31 10.86 -19.67
N ASP A 199 -3.83 10.67 -20.89
CA ASP A 199 -5.22 10.89 -21.31
C ASP A 199 -5.98 9.55 -21.50
N VAL A 200 -5.31 8.42 -21.27
CA VAL A 200 -5.88 7.08 -21.42
C VAL A 200 -6.42 6.58 -20.09
N VAL A 201 -7.70 6.22 -20.06
CA VAL A 201 -8.30 5.58 -18.88
C VAL A 201 -7.71 4.18 -18.68
N GLY A 202 -7.04 4.00 -17.56
CA GLY A 202 -6.45 2.73 -17.12
C GLY A 202 -7.42 1.85 -16.31
N GLY A 203 -6.85 0.93 -15.53
CA GLY A 203 -7.58 0.06 -14.61
C GLY A 203 -7.56 0.57 -13.17
N THR A 204 -8.25 -0.17 -12.29
CA THR A 204 -8.23 0.04 -10.84
C THR A 204 -7.90 -1.27 -10.13
N GLN A 205 -7.31 -1.16 -8.95
CA GLN A 205 -7.01 -2.27 -8.05
C GLN A 205 -7.85 -2.12 -6.77
N PRO A 206 -8.04 -3.19 -5.98
CA PRO A 206 -8.58 -3.06 -4.63
C PRO A 206 -7.78 -2.03 -3.82
N LEU A 207 -8.44 -0.99 -3.31
CA LEU A 207 -7.81 0.06 -2.51
C LEU A 207 -7.77 -0.33 -1.03
N VAL A 208 -6.60 -0.26 -0.41
CA VAL A 208 -6.45 -0.42 1.05
C VAL A 208 -5.84 0.82 1.68
N ALA A 209 -6.51 1.38 2.68
CA ALA A 209 -5.98 2.51 3.45
C ALA A 209 -4.94 2.06 4.48
N TRP A 210 -3.92 2.89 4.71
CA TRP A 210 -2.88 2.67 5.71
C TRP A 210 -3.47 2.38 7.11
N GLU A 211 -4.49 3.15 7.51
CA GLU A 211 -5.18 2.99 8.78
C GLU A 211 -6.06 1.73 8.84
N SER A 212 -6.39 1.17 7.69
CA SER A 212 -7.19 -0.06 7.54
C SER A 212 -6.36 -1.34 7.43
N LEU A 213 -5.05 -1.23 7.23
CA LEU A 213 -4.14 -2.38 7.26
C LEU A 213 -4.13 -3.05 8.66
N THR A 214 -3.79 -4.34 8.70
CA THR A 214 -3.50 -5.00 9.99
C THR A 214 -2.23 -4.40 10.60
N THR A 215 -2.05 -4.54 11.92
CA THR A 215 -0.80 -4.14 12.56
C THR A 215 0.39 -4.92 11.98
N ALA A 216 0.22 -6.21 11.68
CA ALA A 216 1.28 -7.01 11.10
C ALA A 216 1.73 -6.50 9.73
N ALA A 217 0.78 -6.15 8.86
CA ALA A 217 1.06 -5.59 7.54
C ALA A 217 1.72 -4.21 7.60
N ARG A 218 1.20 -3.30 8.44
CA ARG A 218 1.83 -1.99 8.66
C ARG A 218 3.27 -2.15 9.15
N ASP A 219 3.47 -2.94 10.19
CA ASP A 219 4.80 -3.15 10.73
C ASP A 219 5.76 -3.78 9.71
N ALA A 220 5.27 -4.69 8.85
CA ALA A 220 6.06 -5.27 7.78
C ALA A 220 6.50 -4.20 6.77
N LEU A 221 5.58 -3.38 6.27
CA LEU A 221 5.89 -2.27 5.35
C LEU A 221 6.83 -1.22 5.97
N GLN A 222 6.76 -1.02 7.28
CA GLN A 222 7.67 -0.10 7.98
C GLN A 222 9.12 -0.56 7.90
N THR A 223 9.35 -1.86 8.10
CA THR A 223 10.68 -2.43 8.35
C THR A 223 11.28 -3.20 7.19
N ALA A 224 10.47 -3.65 6.23
CA ALA A 224 10.95 -4.44 5.11
C ALA A 224 11.94 -3.64 4.25
N ASP A 225 12.97 -4.34 3.79
CA ASP A 225 14.00 -3.84 2.89
C ASP A 225 13.69 -4.36 1.48
N PHE A 226 13.08 -3.50 0.66
CA PHE A 226 12.75 -3.78 -0.75
C PHE A 226 13.92 -3.41 -1.69
N ASP A 227 15.16 -3.53 -1.20
CA ASP A 227 16.40 -3.22 -1.92
C ASP A 227 16.42 -1.78 -2.44
N LYS A 228 16.20 -1.57 -3.74
CA LYS A 228 16.19 -0.24 -4.34
C LYS A 228 14.85 0.48 -4.23
N ALA A 229 13.76 -0.26 -4.04
CA ALA A 229 12.42 0.29 -3.94
C ALA A 229 12.12 0.74 -2.50
N ILE A 230 11.40 1.86 -2.35
CA ILE A 230 11.08 2.44 -1.05
C ILE A 230 9.57 2.62 -0.95
N VAL A 231 8.94 1.97 0.05
CA VAL A 231 7.51 2.17 0.35
C VAL A 231 7.27 3.67 0.61
N PRO A 232 6.48 4.39 -0.21
CA PRO A 232 6.48 5.86 -0.18
C PRO A 232 5.58 6.44 0.91
N PHE A 233 4.69 5.63 1.49
CA PHE A 233 3.67 6.06 2.45
C PHE A 233 3.89 5.54 3.87
N LYS A 234 5.05 4.97 4.18
CA LYS A 234 5.38 4.55 5.54
C LYS A 234 5.80 5.75 6.41
N ASP A 235 5.85 5.58 7.73
CA ASP A 235 6.05 6.71 8.66
C ASP A 235 7.33 7.50 8.39
N SER A 236 8.42 6.82 8.02
CA SER A 236 9.71 7.46 7.78
C SER A 236 9.81 8.18 6.43
N THR A 237 8.86 7.97 5.51
CA THR A 237 8.97 8.50 4.13
C THR A 237 7.78 9.37 3.74
N PHE A 238 6.63 9.23 4.42
CA PHE A 238 5.39 9.90 4.03
C PHE A 238 5.57 11.42 3.99
N ASP A 239 5.98 12.03 5.11
CA ASP A 239 6.18 13.49 5.20
C ASP A 239 7.32 13.96 4.29
N GLU A 240 8.39 13.18 4.15
CA GLU A 240 9.50 13.50 3.25
C GLU A 240 9.05 13.55 1.78
N ASN A 241 8.17 12.64 1.38
CA ASN A 241 7.62 12.61 0.02
C ASN A 241 6.65 13.77 -0.21
N LEU A 242 5.79 14.09 0.76
CA LEU A 242 4.96 15.30 0.68
C LEU A 242 5.81 16.58 0.56
N ALA A 243 6.98 16.61 1.22
CA ALA A 243 7.89 17.75 1.12
C ALA A 243 8.59 17.89 -0.23
N LYS A 244 8.82 16.78 -0.93
CA LYS A 244 9.40 16.77 -2.27
C LYS A 244 8.39 17.13 -3.36
N ALA A 245 7.10 16.87 -3.12
CA ALA A 245 6.03 17.08 -4.09
C ALA A 245 5.50 18.53 -4.06
N THR A 246 6.32 19.47 -4.53
CA THR A 246 5.98 20.90 -4.61
C THR A 246 5.40 21.29 -5.97
N TYR A 247 4.40 22.18 -6.00
CA TYR A 247 3.69 22.63 -7.21
C TYR A 247 3.29 24.10 -7.15
#